data_AF-A0A444R086-F1
#
_entry.id   AF-A0A444R086-F1
#
_cell.length_a   1.000
_cell.length_b   1.000
_cell.length_c   1.000
_cell.angle_alpha   90.00
_cell.angle_beta   90.00
_cell.angle_gamma   90.00
#
_symmetry.space_group_name_H-M   'P 1'
#
loop_
_entity.id
_entity.type
_entity.pdbx_description
1 polymer ?
#
loop_
_entity_poly.entity_id
_entity_poly.type
_entity_poly.pdbx_seq_one_letter_code
_entity_poly.pdbx_strand_id
1 'polypeptide(L)'
;MFWRDMTLSVWRKKTTGLKTKKRLLALVLAAALCSSPVWAEEATFTANFKDTDLKSFIETVGANLNKTIIMGPGVQGKVSIRT
;
A
#
# COMPACT_ATOMS: atom_id res chain seq x y z
N MET A 1 38.52 51.81 1.70
CA MET A 1 38.47 50.35 1.96
C MET A 1 37.03 49.82 1.94
N PHE A 2 36.16 50.34 1.06
CA PHE A 2 34.72 50.00 1.02
C PHE A 2 34.29 49.36 -0.31
N TRP A 3 35.01 49.69 -1.39
CA TRP A 3 34.71 49.22 -2.75
C TRP A 3 35.07 47.76 -3.03
N ARG A 4 35.87 47.11 -2.17
CA ARG A 4 36.25 45.68 -2.32
C ARG A 4 35.18 44.72 -1.81
N ASP A 5 34.34 45.16 -0.88
CA ASP A 5 33.29 44.32 -0.26
C ASP A 5 32.03 44.20 -1.12
N MET A 6 31.76 45.24 -1.91
CA MET A 6 30.56 45.31 -2.75
C MET A 6 30.64 44.36 -3.96
N THR A 7 31.83 44.08 -4.48
CA THR A 7 32.04 43.15 -5.59
C THR A 7 32.02 41.67 -5.16
N LEU A 8 32.49 41.37 -3.95
CA LEU A 8 32.41 40.01 -3.36
C LEU A 8 30.97 39.61 -3.01
N SER A 9 30.15 40.58 -2.61
CA SER A 9 28.75 40.36 -2.24
C SER A 9 27.87 39.94 -3.43
N VAL A 10 28.10 40.55 -4.60
CA VAL A 10 27.38 40.22 -5.84
C VAL A 10 27.81 38.86 -6.40
N TRP A 11 29.09 38.50 -6.28
CA TRP A 11 29.61 37.21 -6.75
C TRP A 11 29.13 36.03 -5.88
N ARG A 12 28.97 36.23 -4.56
CA ARG A 12 28.45 35.21 -3.64
C ARG A 12 26.98 34.85 -3.89
N LYS A 13 26.14 35.79 -4.36
CA LYS A 13 24.71 35.53 -4.61
C LYS A 13 24.44 34.67 -5.84
N LYS A 14 25.36 34.58 -6.80
CA LYS A 14 25.17 33.80 -8.03
C LYS A 14 25.42 32.29 -7.85
N THR A 15 26.07 31.90 -6.76
CA THR A 15 26.47 30.50 -6.48
C THR A 15 25.55 29.77 -5.48
N THR A 16 24.60 30.47 -4.85
CA THR A 16 23.69 29.89 -3.84
C THR A 16 22.39 29.32 -4.44
N GLY A 17 21.91 29.84 -5.57
CA GLY A 17 20.67 29.36 -6.20
C GLY A 17 20.76 27.93 -6.76
N LEU A 18 21.94 27.50 -7.21
CA LEU A 18 22.15 26.16 -7.76
C LEU A 18 22.18 25.08 -6.67
N LYS A 19 22.65 25.42 -5.45
CA LYS A 19 22.68 24.49 -4.31
C LYS A 19 21.28 24.23 -3.77
N THR A 20 20.41 25.24 -3.74
CA THR A 20 19.02 25.09 -3.30
C THR A 20 18.20 24.26 -4.28
N LYS A 21 18.37 24.46 -5.60
CA LYS A 21 17.71 23.63 -6.62
C LYS A 21 18.10 22.14 -6.52
N LYS A 22 19.38 21.84 -6.28
CA LYS A 22 19.84 20.45 -6.06
C LYS A 22 19.25 19.83 -4.79
N ARG A 23 19.08 20.61 -3.71
CA ARG A 23 18.45 20.14 -2.47
C ARG A 23 16.95 19.88 -2.64
N LEU A 24 16.25 20.72 -3.41
CA LEU A 24 14.84 20.53 -3.72
C LEU A 24 14.63 19.28 -4.59
N LEU A 25 15.48 19.05 -5.59
CA LEU A 25 15.46 17.82 -6.39
C LEU A 25 15.71 16.58 -5.54
N ALA A 26 16.67 16.62 -4.62
CA ALA A 26 16.94 15.52 -3.70
C ALA A 26 15.77 15.25 -2.73
N LEU A 27 15.10 16.30 -2.25
CA LEU A 27 13.91 16.19 -1.41
C LEU A 27 12.71 15.58 -2.16
N VAL A 28 12.49 15.98 -3.42
CA VAL A 28 11.41 15.43 -4.26
C VAL A 28 11.67 13.95 -4.58
N LEU A 29 12.91 13.59 -4.90
CA LEU A 29 13.31 12.19 -5.11
C LEU A 29 13.15 11.35 -3.84
N ALA A 30 13.55 11.87 -2.68
CA ALA A 30 13.38 11.18 -1.40
C ALA A 30 11.90 10.98 -1.04
N ALA A 31 11.05 11.99 -1.29
CA ALA A 31 9.61 11.89 -1.08
C ALA A 31 8.95 10.85 -2.02
N ALA A 32 9.39 10.79 -3.29
CA ALA A 32 8.91 9.80 -4.25
C ALA A 32 9.33 8.36 -3.89
N LEU A 33 10.50 8.18 -3.28
CA LEU A 33 10.94 6.88 -2.77
C LEU A 33 10.20 6.47 -1.48
N CYS A 34 9.74 7.44 -0.68
CA CYS A 34 8.93 7.18 0.51
C CYS A 34 7.45 6.96 0.18
N SER A 35 6.97 7.37 -1.00
CA SER A 35 5.64 7.02 -1.50
C SER A 35 5.67 5.65 -2.16
N SER A 36 5.77 4.59 -1.35
CA SER A 36 5.46 3.24 -1.83
C SER A 36 3.98 3.21 -2.21
N PRO A 37 3.60 2.76 -3.41
CA PRO A 37 2.21 2.45 -3.67
C PRO A 37 1.83 1.33 -2.71
N VAL A 38 0.99 1.64 -1.72
CA VAL A 38 0.26 0.62 -0.99
C VAL A 38 -0.71 0.03 -2.00
N TRP A 39 -0.29 -1.03 -2.69
CA TRP A 39 -1.21 -1.89 -3.39
C TRP A 39 -2.07 -2.55 -2.31
N ALA A 40 -3.25 -1.97 -2.10
CA ALA A 40 -4.31 -2.65 -1.39
C ALA A 40 -4.75 -3.78 -2.30
N GLU A 41 -4.22 -4.99 -2.08
CA GLU A 41 -4.78 -6.19 -2.68
C GLU A 41 -6.13 -6.42 -2.02
N GLU A 42 -7.18 -5.90 -2.64
CA GLU A 42 -8.54 -6.23 -2.25
C GLU A 42 -8.74 -7.72 -2.56
N ALA A 43 -8.71 -8.54 -1.51
CA ALA A 43 -8.98 -9.97 -1.62
C ALA A 43 -10.44 -10.15 -2.05
N THR A 44 -10.66 -10.14 -3.35
CA THR A 44 -11.95 -10.37 -4.00
C THR A 44 -12.24 -11.87 -3.96
N PHE A 45 -12.86 -12.31 -2.87
CA PHE A 45 -13.28 -13.70 -2.73
C PHE A 45 -14.55 -13.96 -3.54
N THR A 46 -14.40 -14.50 -4.75
CA THR A 46 -15.52 -15.01 -5.54
C THR A 46 -15.84 -16.44 -5.13
N ALA A 47 -17.08 -16.68 -4.68
CA ALA A 47 -17.55 -18.00 -4.23
C ALA A 47 -18.81 -18.44 -4.99
N ASN A 48 -18.77 -19.61 -5.62
CA ASN A 48 -19.90 -20.21 -6.33
C ASN A 48 -20.11 -21.64 -5.83
N PHE A 49 -21.04 -21.79 -4.89
CA PHE A 49 -21.43 -23.08 -4.34
C PHE A 49 -22.77 -23.47 -4.95
N LYS A 50 -22.85 -24.69 -5.48
CA LYS A 50 -24.11 -25.28 -6.00
C LYS A 50 -24.26 -26.65 -5.35
N ASP A 51 -25.35 -26.82 -4.60
CA ASP A 51 -25.72 -28.08 -3.95
C ASP A 51 -24.59 -28.73 -3.14
N THR A 52 -23.73 -27.88 -2.54
CA THR A 52 -22.54 -28.31 -1.81
C THR A 52 -22.90 -28.70 -0.38
N ASP A 53 -22.31 -29.78 0.13
CA ASP A 53 -22.50 -30.20 1.51
C ASP A 53 -22.03 -29.12 2.49
N LEU A 54 -22.84 -28.85 3.52
CA LEU A 54 -22.62 -27.78 4.49
C LEU A 54 -21.25 -27.88 5.18
N LYS A 55 -20.75 -29.10 5.45
CA LYS A 55 -19.42 -29.30 6.03
C LYS A 55 -18.30 -28.83 5.11
N SER A 56 -18.38 -29.21 3.84
CA SER A 56 -17.39 -28.86 2.80
C SER A 56 -17.36 -27.35 2.54
N PHE A 57 -18.54 -26.71 2.59
CA PHE A 57 -18.65 -25.25 2.57
C PHE A 57 -17.93 -24.59 3.76
N ILE A 58 -18.20 -25.04 4.99
CA ILE A 58 -17.61 -24.48 6.22
C ILE A 58 -16.08 -24.63 6.21
N GLU A 59 -15.56 -25.78 5.77
CA GLU A 59 -14.12 -26.02 5.64
C GLU A 59 -13.48 -25.07 4.61
N THR A 60 -14.11 -24.90 3.45
CA THR A 60 -13.62 -24.01 2.38
C THR A 60 -13.60 -22.55 2.83
N VAL A 61 -14.66 -22.08 3.48
CA VAL A 61 -14.76 -20.72 4.01
C VAL A 61 -13.79 -20.51 5.19
N GLY A 62 -13.64 -21.50 6.07
CA GLY A 62 -12.69 -21.46 7.17
C GLY A 62 -11.24 -21.32 6.68
N ALA A 63 -10.86 -22.07 5.64
CA ALA A 63 -9.55 -21.96 5.00
C ALA A 63 -9.33 -20.58 4.37
N ASN A 64 -10.31 -20.08 3.61
CA ASN A 64 -10.23 -18.76 2.98
C ASN A 64 -10.10 -17.61 3.99
N LEU A 65 -10.76 -17.73 5.15
CA LEU A 65 -10.71 -16.74 6.23
C LEU A 65 -9.56 -16.96 7.22
N ASN A 66 -8.76 -18.01 7.04
CA ASN A 66 -7.74 -18.47 8.00
C ASN A 66 -8.32 -18.59 9.43
N LYS A 67 -9.46 -19.28 9.56
CA LYS A 67 -10.18 -19.52 10.81
C LYS A 67 -10.51 -21.00 10.99
N THR A 68 -10.33 -21.50 12.21
CA THR A 68 -10.72 -22.86 12.60
C THR A 68 -12.17 -22.86 13.09
N ILE A 69 -13.00 -23.72 12.50
CA ILE A 69 -14.43 -23.85 12.84
C ILE A 69 -14.67 -25.26 13.39
N ILE A 70 -15.28 -25.36 14.58
CA ILE A 70 -15.62 -26.65 15.22
C ILE A 70 -17.09 -26.95 14.94
N MET A 71 -17.38 -28.09 14.33
CA MET A 71 -18.74 -28.51 13.96
C MET A 71 -19.32 -29.52 14.94
N GLY A 72 -20.56 -29.28 15.38
CA GLY A 72 -21.34 -30.25 16.17
C GLY A 72 -21.90 -31.40 15.31
N PRO A 73 -22.40 -32.48 15.96
CA PRO A 73 -22.87 -33.69 15.26
C PRO A 73 -24.13 -33.46 14.39
N GLY A 74 -24.90 -32.40 14.64
CA GLY A 74 -26.12 -32.06 13.91
C GLY A 74 -25.92 -31.20 12.66
N VAL A 75 -24.68 -30.87 12.29
CA VAL A 75 -24.42 -29.97 11.15
C VAL A 75 -24.52 -30.76 9.84
N GLN A 76 -25.69 -30.72 9.21
CA GLN A 76 -26.03 -31.41 7.97
C GLN A 76 -26.96 -30.55 7.12
N GLY A 77 -26.80 -30.59 5.79
CA GLY A 77 -27.59 -29.80 4.85
C GLY A 77 -26.81 -29.47 3.58
N LYS A 78 -27.49 -28.85 2.61
CA LYS A 78 -26.90 -28.38 1.35
C LYS A 78 -26.96 -26.86 1.26
N VAL A 79 -25.94 -26.26 0.67
CA VAL A 79 -25.80 -24.81 0.51
C VAL A 79 -25.59 -24.48 -0.97
N SER A 80 -26.31 -23.46 -1.45
CA SER A 80 -26.18 -22.90 -2.80
C SER A 80 -26.10 -21.38 -2.71
N ILE A 81 -24.96 -20.80 -3.09
CA ILE A 81 -24.66 -19.36 -3.01
C ILE A 81 -23.93 -18.95 -4.30
N ARG A 82 -24.30 -17.80 -4.87
CA ARG A 82 -23.60 -17.19 -6.02
C ARG A 82 -23.41 -15.71 -5.74
N THR A 83 -22.18 -15.23 -5.92
CA THR A 83 -21.79 -13.82 -5.75
C THR A 83 -20.83 -13.44 -6.85
#